data_AF-A0A256BIN4-F1
#
_entry.id   AF-A0A256BIN4-F1
#
_cell.length_a   1.000
_cell.length_b   1.000
_cell.length_c   1.000
_cell.angle_alpha   90.00
_cell.angle_beta   90.00
_cell.angle_gamma   90.00
#
_symmetry.space_group_name_H-M   'P 1'
#
loop_
_entity.id
_entity.type
_entity.pdbx_description
1 polymer ?
#
loop_
_entity_poly.entity_id
_entity_poly.type
_entity_poly.pdbx_seq_one_letter_code
_entity_poly.pdbx_strand_id
1 'polypeptide(L)'
;MAFVISFLFLGNRYAQENLAEPIEVAKEVSQTSLIYQDILEEHDLASVSSSVKQAQEGAKTDPDDQSSVASKQGDTSQSSTNQVQESVSNGERELASNSQTNQGQTKNTQVQSSLENIHQHAPEVASGQAYVVVNDNIPIFTNEEITGIGDGWEKYGALDDLGRVTAANALLTVDLMPADAEVREGLSSVTPTGWAQKKYDSIDTGWLYNRSHLIGYQLTGQQDNMLNLMTGTRYFNVEGMLPFENYVASYIEDTEHHVRYRITPLFIGDELLARGIFMEAYSIEDQGELQFHVFVPNIQPGIALNYQTGASKETD
;
A
#
# COMPACT_ATOMS: atom_id res chain seq x y z
N MET A 1 34.82 77.77 -27.63
CA MET A 1 34.10 78.72 -26.76
C MET A 1 33.71 77.95 -25.49
N ALA A 2 34.15 78.43 -24.31
CA ALA A 2 33.81 78.01 -22.92
C ALA A 2 33.81 76.49 -22.59
N PHE A 3 34.79 75.90 -21.87
CA PHE A 3 35.07 75.93 -20.43
C PHE A 3 33.87 75.73 -19.47
N VAL A 4 34.01 74.70 -18.60
CA VAL A 4 33.67 74.55 -17.15
C VAL A 4 33.15 73.12 -16.90
N ILE A 5 33.92 72.13 -16.40
CA ILE A 5 34.53 71.92 -15.05
C ILE A 5 33.45 71.71 -13.97
N SER A 6 33.10 70.48 -13.55
CA SER A 6 33.67 69.67 -12.43
C SER A 6 32.49 69.18 -11.55
N PHE A 7 32.52 68.25 -10.59
CA PHE A 7 33.46 67.38 -9.84
C PHE A 7 32.60 66.12 -9.49
N LEU A 8 33.04 64.87 -9.72
CA LEU A 8 33.69 63.93 -8.78
C LEU A 8 32.93 63.68 -7.45
N PHE A 9 32.68 62.40 -7.13
CA PHE A 9 33.04 61.65 -5.89
C PHE A 9 32.28 60.30 -5.92
N LEU A 10 32.93 59.17 -6.25
CA LEU A 10 33.60 58.22 -5.35
C LEU A 10 32.74 57.77 -4.15
N GLY A 11 32.26 56.52 -4.20
CA GLY A 11 31.62 55.82 -3.09
C GLY A 11 31.56 54.32 -3.37
N ASN A 12 32.19 53.53 -2.51
CA ASN A 12 32.57 52.14 -2.68
C ASN A 12 31.65 51.22 -1.86
N ARG A 13 31.57 49.94 -2.25
CA ARG A 13 31.25 48.73 -1.45
C ARG A 13 29.79 48.32 -1.12
N TYR A 14 29.49 47.12 -1.64
CA TYR A 14 28.95 45.91 -0.98
C TYR A 14 27.51 45.86 -0.40
N ALA A 15 26.79 44.84 -0.90
CA ALA A 15 25.93 43.86 -0.23
C ALA A 15 24.39 43.99 -0.37
N GLN A 16 23.79 42.79 -0.56
CA GLN A 16 22.37 42.40 -0.51
C GLN A 16 21.52 42.79 -1.74
N GLU A 17 20.64 41.97 -2.32
CA GLU A 17 20.07 40.68 -1.93
C GLU A 17 19.39 40.00 -3.14
N ASN A 18 19.11 38.70 -3.00
CA ASN A 18 18.40 37.82 -3.92
C ASN A 18 17.05 38.36 -4.42
N LEU A 19 16.66 37.98 -5.65
CA LEU A 19 15.28 37.58 -6.04
C LEU A 19 15.37 36.97 -7.45
N ALA A 20 15.46 35.64 -7.52
CA ALA A 20 15.31 34.89 -8.77
C ALA A 20 13.81 34.80 -9.13
N GLU A 21 13.48 35.08 -10.38
CA GLU A 21 12.13 34.96 -10.95
C GLU A 21 11.72 33.48 -11.10
N PRO A 22 10.41 33.15 -11.00
CA PRO A 22 9.93 31.77 -10.91
C PRO A 22 10.08 31.00 -12.23
N ILE A 23 10.61 29.78 -12.12
CA ILE A 23 10.76 28.81 -13.22
C ILE A 23 9.38 28.21 -13.54
N GLU A 24 9.00 28.30 -14.82
CA GLU A 24 7.79 27.74 -15.39
C GLU A 24 7.98 26.21 -15.57
N VAL A 25 7.57 25.41 -14.58
CA VAL A 25 7.52 23.94 -14.67
C VAL A 25 6.08 23.49 -14.82
N ALA A 26 5.60 23.45 -16.06
CA ALA A 26 4.35 22.76 -16.40
C ALA A 26 4.33 22.43 -17.90
N LYS A 27 4.98 21.31 -18.26
CA LYS A 27 4.65 20.43 -19.40
C LYS A 27 5.75 19.38 -19.58
N GLU A 28 5.70 18.30 -18.81
CA GLU A 28 6.28 17.01 -19.23
C GLU A 28 5.71 15.86 -18.39
N VAL A 29 4.40 15.63 -18.52
CA VAL A 29 3.77 14.37 -18.11
C VAL A 29 3.21 13.72 -19.37
N SER A 30 4.11 13.30 -20.25
CA SER A 30 3.79 12.55 -21.47
C SER A 30 4.98 11.76 -22.04
N GLN A 31 6.17 11.79 -21.42
CA GLN A 31 7.35 11.07 -21.94
C GLN A 31 7.77 9.86 -21.09
N THR A 32 7.29 9.72 -19.87
CA THR A 32 7.61 8.56 -19.01
C THR A 32 7.02 7.24 -19.52
N SER A 33 5.95 7.29 -20.31
CA SER A 33 5.34 6.11 -20.93
C SER A 33 6.10 5.59 -22.16
N LEU A 34 6.93 6.41 -22.81
CA LEU A 34 7.68 6.02 -24.01
C LEU A 34 9.09 5.56 -23.66
N ILE A 35 9.73 6.19 -22.66
CA ILE A 35 11.01 5.74 -22.11
C ILE A 35 10.88 4.31 -21.53
N TYR A 36 9.73 3.96 -20.95
CA TYR A 36 9.50 2.61 -20.41
C TYR A 36 9.40 1.54 -21.50
N GLN A 37 8.91 1.88 -22.71
CA GLN A 37 8.90 0.94 -23.84
C GLN A 37 10.26 0.88 -24.55
N ASP A 38 10.95 2.02 -24.64
CA ASP A 38 12.27 2.11 -25.28
C ASP A 38 13.37 1.39 -24.44
N ILE A 39 13.31 1.46 -23.11
CA ILE A 39 14.23 0.72 -22.21
C ILE A 39 13.99 -0.80 -22.29
N LEU A 40 12.75 -1.24 -22.47
CA LEU A 40 12.42 -2.66 -22.59
C LEU A 40 12.88 -3.27 -23.92
N GLU A 41 12.96 -2.49 -25.00
CA GLU A 41 13.42 -2.93 -26.32
C GLU A 41 14.94 -2.80 -26.52
N GLU A 42 15.59 -1.78 -25.93
CA GLU A 42 17.02 -1.51 -26.16
C GLU A 42 17.96 -2.45 -25.37
N HIS A 43 17.47 -3.09 -24.29
CA HIS A 43 18.23 -4.01 -23.44
C HIS A 43 17.93 -5.51 -23.64
N ASP A 44 17.10 -5.88 -24.62
CA ASP A 44 16.68 -7.28 -24.87
C ASP A 44 16.05 -7.95 -23.61
N LEU A 45 15.48 -7.14 -22.71
CA LEU A 45 14.92 -7.57 -21.42
C LEU A 45 13.45 -8.01 -21.51
N ALA A 46 12.88 -8.05 -22.73
CA ALA A 46 11.64 -8.76 -23.01
C ALA A 46 11.80 -10.30 -22.90
N SER A 47 12.43 -10.82 -21.84
CA SER A 47 12.32 -12.22 -21.39
C SER A 47 13.11 -12.57 -20.11
N VAL A 48 13.62 -11.63 -19.32
CA VAL A 48 14.29 -12.01 -18.06
C VAL A 48 13.31 -11.85 -16.90
N SER A 49 12.54 -12.91 -16.68
CA SER A 49 11.86 -13.13 -15.39
C SER A 49 12.93 -13.21 -14.29
N SER A 50 12.71 -12.54 -13.16
CA SER A 50 13.38 -12.91 -11.92
C SER A 50 13.33 -14.43 -11.74
N SER A 51 14.45 -15.05 -11.37
CA SER A 51 14.66 -16.51 -11.41
C SER A 51 13.74 -17.30 -10.47
N VAL A 52 12.97 -16.63 -9.63
CA VAL A 52 12.05 -17.26 -8.68
C VAL A 52 10.79 -17.70 -9.41
N LYS A 53 10.75 -18.97 -9.81
CA LYS A 53 9.53 -19.60 -10.33
C LYS A 53 8.44 -19.58 -9.26
N GLN A 54 7.49 -18.65 -9.37
CA GLN A 54 6.27 -18.68 -8.56
C GLN A 54 5.56 -20.01 -8.79
N ALA A 55 5.28 -20.76 -7.73
CA ALA A 55 4.46 -21.95 -7.82
C ALA A 55 3.05 -21.58 -8.30
N GLN A 56 2.49 -22.37 -9.22
CA GLN A 56 1.07 -22.27 -9.56
C GLN A 56 0.24 -22.74 -8.35
N GLU A 57 -0.17 -21.78 -7.52
CA GLU A 57 -1.13 -22.03 -6.45
C GLU A 57 -2.53 -22.15 -7.06
N GLY A 58 -3.04 -23.38 -7.11
CA GLY A 58 -4.31 -23.70 -7.75
C GLY A 58 -4.43 -25.16 -8.20
N ALA A 59 -3.35 -25.93 -8.23
CA ALA A 59 -3.40 -27.33 -8.62
C ALA A 59 -2.95 -28.25 -7.48
N LYS A 60 -3.86 -28.54 -6.54
CA LYS A 60 -4.03 -29.84 -5.85
C LYS A 60 -5.28 -29.80 -4.98
N THR A 61 -5.95 -30.94 -4.94
CA THR A 61 -7.33 -31.19 -4.48
C THR A 61 -7.56 -30.91 -3.00
N ASP A 62 -8.60 -30.14 -2.67
CA ASP A 62 -9.31 -30.24 -1.39
C ASP A 62 -10.47 -31.23 -1.55
N PRO A 63 -10.54 -32.31 -0.74
CA PRO A 63 -11.75 -33.08 -0.57
C PRO A 63 -12.60 -32.43 0.54
N ASP A 64 -13.76 -31.91 0.19
CA ASP A 64 -15.03 -32.11 0.92
C ASP A 64 -16.07 -31.07 0.50
N ASP A 65 -16.85 -31.47 -0.50
CA ASP A 65 -18.20 -30.97 -0.75
C ASP A 65 -19.17 -32.09 -0.35
N GLN A 66 -19.80 -32.00 0.83
CA GLN A 66 -21.15 -32.56 1.06
C GLN A 66 -21.89 -31.83 2.19
N SER A 67 -23.03 -31.27 1.81
CA SER A 67 -24.15 -30.92 2.68
C SER A 67 -24.81 -32.17 3.31
N SER A 68 -25.28 -32.09 4.56
CA SER A 68 -26.71 -32.22 4.94
C SER A 68 -26.99 -32.55 6.43
N VAL A 69 -27.80 -31.67 7.05
CA VAL A 69 -29.06 -31.94 7.78
C VAL A 69 -29.09 -32.69 9.14
N ALA A 70 -29.51 -31.92 10.17
CA ALA A 70 -30.51 -32.18 11.23
C ALA A 70 -30.16 -32.82 12.62
N SER A 71 -30.27 -31.92 13.61
CA SER A 71 -31.20 -31.95 14.78
C SER A 71 -30.93 -32.82 16.02
N LYS A 72 -30.84 -32.14 17.18
CA LYS A 72 -31.65 -32.24 18.44
C LYS A 72 -30.80 -31.69 19.60
N GLN A 73 -31.07 -30.52 20.20
CA GLN A 73 -32.16 -30.11 21.11
C GLN A 73 -32.06 -30.68 22.55
N GLY A 74 -32.01 -29.76 23.53
CA GLY A 74 -32.06 -29.92 25.00
C GLY A 74 -31.21 -28.82 25.67
N ASP A 75 -31.74 -27.61 25.95
CA ASP A 75 -32.51 -27.19 27.15
C ASP A 75 -31.74 -27.47 28.46
N THR A 76 -31.47 -26.55 29.41
CA THR A 76 -32.31 -25.49 30.01
C THR A 76 -31.43 -24.64 30.97
N SER A 77 -31.76 -23.35 31.14
CA SER A 77 -31.82 -22.55 32.41
C SER A 77 -30.57 -22.38 33.30
N GLN A 78 -30.20 -21.25 33.94
CA GLN A 78 -30.94 -20.12 34.54
C GLN A 78 -29.89 -19.04 34.94
N SER A 79 -30.03 -17.77 34.55
CA SER A 79 -30.45 -16.62 35.37
C SER A 79 -29.74 -16.42 36.72
N SER A 80 -29.08 -15.26 36.90
CA SER A 80 -29.16 -14.45 38.12
C SER A 80 -28.70 -13.00 37.88
N THR A 81 -29.65 -12.10 38.06
CA THR A 81 -29.59 -10.64 38.13
C THR A 81 -28.85 -10.18 39.40
N ASN A 82 -28.22 -8.99 39.37
CA ASN A 82 -28.20 -8.07 40.52
C ASN A 82 -27.95 -6.62 40.06
N GLN A 83 -28.87 -5.73 40.46
CA GLN A 83 -28.77 -4.26 40.46
C GLN A 83 -28.64 -3.78 41.91
N VAL A 84 -27.86 -2.71 42.17
CA VAL A 84 -28.05 -1.56 43.12
C VAL A 84 -26.95 -0.55 42.72
N GLN A 85 -27.14 0.70 42.25
CA GLN A 85 -27.84 1.95 42.65
C GLN A 85 -26.92 3.03 43.30
N GLU A 86 -26.79 4.15 42.56
CA GLU A 86 -26.57 5.60 42.86
C GLU A 86 -25.57 6.15 43.91
N SER A 87 -24.84 7.20 43.51
CA SER A 87 -24.99 8.57 44.07
C SER A 87 -24.24 9.65 43.26
N VAL A 88 -24.77 10.88 43.34
CA VAL A 88 -24.56 12.07 42.49
C VAL A 88 -23.73 13.14 43.23
N SER A 89 -22.97 14.00 42.53
CA SER A 89 -22.76 15.41 42.94
C SER A 89 -22.04 16.27 41.87
N ASN A 90 -22.66 17.41 41.55
CA ASN A 90 -22.25 18.49 40.62
C ASN A 90 -21.07 19.36 41.11
N GLY A 91 -20.48 20.13 40.18
CA GLY A 91 -19.72 21.35 40.49
C GLY A 91 -19.17 22.07 39.25
N GLU A 92 -19.96 22.95 38.63
CA GLU A 92 -19.50 23.99 37.68
C GLU A 92 -18.88 25.19 38.41
N ARG A 93 -17.88 25.84 37.79
CA ARG A 93 -17.71 27.32 37.76
C ARG A 93 -16.63 27.75 36.75
N GLU A 94 -17.03 28.67 35.87
CA GLU A 94 -16.23 29.42 34.89
C GLU A 94 -15.29 30.47 35.53
N LEU A 95 -14.21 30.86 34.84
CA LEU A 95 -14.06 32.19 34.18
C LEU A 95 -12.63 32.49 33.68
N ALA A 96 -12.58 32.86 32.40
CA ALA A 96 -11.83 33.96 31.76
C ALA A 96 -10.31 33.85 31.42
N SER A 97 -10.09 33.82 30.09
CA SER A 97 -9.24 34.71 29.27
C SER A 97 -7.72 34.66 29.39
N ASN A 98 -7.07 34.18 28.32
CA ASN A 98 -6.23 35.08 27.52
C ASN A 98 -6.02 34.58 26.09
N SER A 99 -6.21 35.47 25.12
CA SER A 99 -5.91 35.27 23.71
C SER A 99 -4.40 35.26 23.46
N GLN A 100 -3.90 34.34 22.63
CA GLN A 100 -2.91 34.67 21.58
C GLN A 100 -2.61 33.45 20.68
N THR A 101 -2.81 33.68 19.37
CA THR A 101 -2.07 33.12 18.22
C THR A 101 -1.87 31.60 18.12
N ASN A 102 -2.70 30.93 17.33
CA ASN A 102 -2.40 29.62 16.72
C ASN A 102 -3.01 29.52 15.31
N GLN A 103 -2.41 30.21 14.33
CA GLN A 103 -2.71 30.01 12.91
C GLN A 103 -1.70 29.06 12.21
N GLY A 104 -0.68 28.59 12.93
CA GLY A 104 0.32 27.62 12.43
C GLY A 104 -0.03 26.15 12.71
N GLN A 105 -0.70 25.86 13.83
CA GLN A 105 -1.06 24.47 14.19
C GLN A 105 -2.21 23.92 13.33
N THR A 106 -3.16 24.75 12.91
CA THR A 106 -4.34 24.30 12.18
C THR A 106 -4.02 23.76 10.79
N LYS A 107 -3.00 24.29 10.09
CA LYS A 107 -2.59 23.79 8.77
C LYS A 107 -1.85 22.47 8.83
N ASN A 108 -0.91 22.29 9.77
CA ASN A 108 -0.21 21.01 9.92
C ASN A 108 -1.14 19.89 10.39
N THR A 109 -2.04 20.17 11.33
CA THR A 109 -3.03 19.17 11.78
C THR A 109 -4.03 18.84 10.67
N GLN A 110 -4.45 19.82 9.87
CA GLN A 110 -5.37 19.58 8.75
C GLN A 110 -4.70 18.78 7.63
N VAL A 111 -3.45 19.09 7.28
CA VAL A 111 -2.66 18.35 6.28
C VAL A 111 -2.35 16.93 6.76
N GLN A 112 -1.93 16.73 8.01
CA GLN A 112 -1.74 15.38 8.58
C GLN A 112 -3.05 14.59 8.61
N SER A 113 -4.16 15.21 9.04
CA SER A 113 -5.46 14.55 9.04
C SER A 113 -5.93 14.18 7.62
N SER A 114 -5.59 14.96 6.59
CA SER A 114 -5.90 14.60 5.21
C SER A 114 -5.04 13.45 4.68
N LEU A 115 -3.77 13.34 5.09
CA LEU A 115 -2.89 12.23 4.71
C LEU A 115 -3.29 10.92 5.41
N GLU A 116 -3.65 10.97 6.69
CA GLU A 116 -4.13 9.81 7.45
C GLU A 116 -5.45 9.25 6.88
N ASN A 117 -6.28 10.10 6.28
CA ASN A 117 -7.54 9.70 5.65
C ASN A 117 -7.37 9.01 4.29
N ILE A 118 -6.19 9.10 3.65
CA ILE A 118 -5.97 8.52 2.32
C ILE A 118 -6.21 7.01 2.35
N HIS A 119 -5.70 6.32 3.37
CA HIS A 119 -5.85 4.87 3.49
C HIS A 119 -7.19 4.41 4.07
N GLN A 120 -8.14 5.33 4.33
CA GLN A 120 -9.44 5.02 4.91
C GLN A 120 -10.55 4.87 3.87
N HIS A 121 -10.32 5.30 2.63
CA HIS A 121 -11.33 5.31 1.59
C HIS A 121 -10.77 4.76 0.28
N ALA A 122 -11.56 3.95 -0.42
CA ALA A 122 -11.17 3.45 -1.74
C ALA A 122 -11.21 4.61 -2.75
N PRO A 123 -10.13 4.86 -3.50
CA PRO A 123 -10.17 5.76 -4.65
C PRO A 123 -11.18 5.28 -5.69
N GLU A 124 -11.69 6.20 -6.52
CA GLU A 124 -12.46 5.83 -7.69
C GLU A 124 -11.56 5.12 -8.70
N VAL A 125 -11.98 3.93 -9.14
CA VAL A 125 -11.23 3.10 -10.10
C VAL A 125 -12.02 3.05 -11.39
N ALA A 126 -11.44 3.55 -12.48
CA ALA A 126 -12.09 3.44 -13.77
C ALA A 126 -12.10 1.97 -14.24
N SER A 127 -13.13 1.60 -15.02
CA SER A 127 -13.25 0.24 -15.53
C SER A 127 -11.99 -0.18 -16.29
N GLY A 128 -11.45 -1.35 -15.95
CA GLY A 128 -10.27 -1.94 -16.60
C GLY A 128 -8.92 -1.46 -16.06
N GLN A 129 -8.88 -0.60 -15.04
CA GLN A 129 -7.62 -0.19 -14.41
C GLN A 129 -7.19 -1.20 -13.33
N ALA A 130 -5.96 -1.68 -13.44
CA ALA A 130 -5.34 -2.57 -12.45
C ALA A 130 -4.85 -1.83 -11.19
N TYR A 131 -4.68 -0.51 -11.27
CA TYR A 131 -4.29 0.36 -10.15
C TYR A 131 -4.72 1.81 -10.39
N VAL A 132 -4.66 2.63 -9.35
CA VAL A 132 -4.88 4.08 -9.36
C VAL A 132 -3.71 4.77 -8.67
N VAL A 133 -3.20 5.86 -9.25
CA VAL A 133 -2.20 6.71 -8.61
C VAL A 133 -2.83 7.49 -7.46
N VAL A 134 -2.17 7.50 -6.31
CA VAL A 134 -2.63 8.15 -5.09
C VAL A 134 -1.63 9.22 -4.67
N ASN A 135 -2.12 10.35 -4.16
CA ASN A 135 -1.27 11.44 -3.65
C ASN A 135 -0.18 11.88 -4.63
N ASP A 136 -0.53 12.06 -5.91
CA ASP A 136 0.40 12.42 -6.99
C ASP A 136 1.61 11.47 -7.12
N ASN A 137 1.40 10.19 -6.78
CA ASN A 137 2.41 9.13 -6.74
C ASN A 137 3.52 9.36 -5.68
N ILE A 138 3.22 10.17 -4.65
CA ILE A 138 4.13 10.51 -3.57
C ILE A 138 3.74 9.69 -2.32
N PRO A 139 4.64 8.85 -1.78
CA PRO A 139 4.43 8.15 -0.51
C PRO A 139 4.21 9.11 0.66
N ILE A 140 3.53 8.66 1.71
CA ILE A 140 3.28 9.45 2.92
C ILE A 140 4.17 9.00 4.09
N PHE A 141 5.40 8.57 3.79
CA PHE A 141 6.39 8.26 4.82
C PHE A 141 6.85 9.52 5.55
N THR A 142 7.03 9.40 6.86
CA THR A 142 7.66 10.44 7.67
C THR A 142 9.16 10.48 7.39
N ASN A 143 9.80 11.63 7.64
CA ASN A 143 11.25 11.75 7.52
C ASN A 143 12.01 10.71 8.37
N GLU A 144 11.47 10.37 9.54
CA GLU A 144 12.04 9.34 10.42
C GLU A 144 12.03 7.95 9.74
N GLU A 145 10.98 7.63 9.00
CA GLU A 145 10.85 6.37 8.26
C GLU A 145 11.79 6.26 7.04
N ILE A 146 12.28 7.37 6.50
CA ILE A 146 13.14 7.40 5.29
C ILE A 146 14.57 7.87 5.57
N THR A 147 14.97 8.02 6.84
CA THR A 147 16.34 8.44 7.20
C THR A 147 17.08 7.40 8.07
N GLY A 148 16.37 6.41 8.61
CA GLY A 148 16.97 5.29 9.34
C GLY A 148 17.49 4.21 8.39
N ILE A 149 18.75 4.32 7.97
CA ILE A 149 19.46 3.27 7.24
C ILE A 149 20.11 2.32 8.24
N GLY A 150 19.93 1.02 8.03
CA GLY A 150 20.46 -0.07 8.87
C GLY A 150 20.11 -1.41 8.23
N ASP A 151 20.26 -2.50 8.97
CA ASP A 151 19.92 -3.84 8.46
C ASP A 151 18.47 -3.87 7.96
N GLY A 152 18.25 -4.57 6.84
CA GLY A 152 16.91 -4.78 6.29
C GLY A 152 15.98 -5.41 7.32
N TRP A 153 14.72 -4.98 7.33
CA TRP A 153 13.71 -5.51 8.25
C TRP A 153 12.33 -5.57 7.61
N GLU A 154 11.51 -6.46 8.16
CA GLU A 154 10.10 -6.61 7.82
C GLU A 154 9.26 -6.69 9.09
N LYS A 155 8.07 -6.10 9.06
CA LYS A 155 7.15 -6.05 10.19
C LYS A 155 5.72 -6.16 9.68
N TYR A 156 5.07 -7.24 10.07
CA TYR A 156 3.68 -7.52 9.79
C TYR A 156 2.82 -7.09 10.98
N GLY A 157 1.75 -6.37 10.73
CA GLY A 157 0.79 -6.01 11.77
C GLY A 157 0.06 -7.24 12.31
N ALA A 158 -0.43 -7.15 13.55
CA ALA A 158 -1.30 -8.18 14.10
C ALA A 158 -2.60 -8.25 13.27
N LEU A 159 -3.22 -9.43 13.22
CA LEU A 159 -4.56 -9.55 12.68
C LEU A 159 -5.51 -8.68 13.51
N ASP A 160 -6.49 -8.05 12.87
CA ASP A 160 -7.53 -7.32 13.58
C ASP A 160 -8.56 -8.25 14.24
N ASP A 161 -9.58 -7.67 14.89
CA ASP A 161 -10.60 -8.42 15.64
C ASP A 161 -11.45 -9.37 14.77
N LEU A 162 -11.43 -9.20 13.44
CA LEU A 162 -12.08 -10.10 12.47
C LEU A 162 -11.10 -11.11 11.86
N GLY A 163 -9.85 -11.14 12.34
CA GLY A 163 -8.80 -12.02 11.83
C GLY A 163 -8.19 -11.53 10.51
N ARG A 164 -8.43 -10.27 10.12
CA ARG A 164 -7.95 -9.72 8.84
C ARG A 164 -6.53 -9.21 8.99
N VAL A 165 -5.74 -9.32 7.92
CA VAL A 165 -4.39 -8.74 7.89
C VAL A 165 -4.45 -7.22 7.99
N THR A 166 -3.44 -6.63 8.63
CA THR A 166 -3.26 -5.19 8.74
C THR A 166 -1.98 -4.77 8.02
N ALA A 167 -1.57 -3.49 8.12
CA ALA A 167 -0.45 -2.97 7.35
C ALA A 167 0.85 -3.76 7.57
N ALA A 168 1.52 -4.08 6.47
CA ALA A 168 2.86 -4.65 6.44
C ALA A 168 3.88 -3.57 6.08
N ASN A 169 5.01 -3.57 6.76
CA ASN A 169 6.07 -2.58 6.58
C ASN A 169 7.40 -3.28 6.40
N ALA A 170 8.27 -2.72 5.57
CA ALA A 170 9.65 -3.15 5.47
C ALA A 170 10.59 -2.00 5.16
N LEU A 171 11.86 -2.23 5.49
CA LEU A 171 13.02 -1.62 4.87
C LEU A 171 13.67 -2.72 4.05
N LEU A 172 13.38 -2.73 2.75
CA LEU A 172 13.82 -3.77 1.85
C LEU A 172 15.28 -3.54 1.46
N THR A 173 16.05 -4.62 1.48
CA THR A 173 17.45 -4.68 1.08
C THR A 173 17.69 -5.99 0.33
N VAL A 174 18.80 -6.08 -0.40
CA VAL A 174 19.18 -7.29 -1.12
C VAL A 174 19.30 -8.51 -0.18
N ASP A 175 19.73 -8.30 1.07
CA ASP A 175 19.88 -9.36 2.08
C ASP A 175 18.56 -10.01 2.53
N LEU A 176 17.42 -9.33 2.34
CA LEU A 176 16.10 -9.91 2.62
C LEU A 176 15.59 -10.79 1.47
N MET A 177 16.11 -10.60 0.26
CA MET A 177 15.63 -11.34 -0.91
C MET A 177 16.05 -12.82 -0.81
N PRO A 178 15.15 -13.77 -1.15
CA PRO A 178 15.49 -15.18 -1.14
C PRO A 178 16.57 -15.48 -2.19
N ALA A 179 17.45 -16.42 -1.90
CA ALA A 179 18.47 -16.82 -2.87
C ALA A 179 17.85 -17.48 -4.10
N ASP A 180 18.43 -17.28 -5.29
CA ASP A 180 17.96 -17.86 -6.58
C ASP A 180 17.74 -19.39 -6.56
N ALA A 181 18.41 -20.10 -5.65
CA ALA A 181 18.30 -21.55 -5.49
C ALA A 181 17.07 -21.99 -4.66
N GLU A 182 16.36 -21.06 -4.02
CA GLU A 182 15.20 -21.36 -3.20
C GLU A 182 13.96 -21.60 -4.07
N VAL A 183 13.38 -22.78 -3.93
CA VAL A 183 12.13 -23.13 -4.60
C VAL A 183 10.99 -22.74 -3.69
N ARG A 184 10.18 -21.77 -4.14
CA ARG A 184 8.91 -21.43 -3.49
C ARG A 184 7.99 -22.66 -3.45
N GLU A 185 7.59 -23.06 -2.24
CA GLU A 185 6.61 -24.13 -2.05
C GLU A 185 5.18 -23.62 -2.37
N GLY A 186 4.21 -24.53 -2.53
CA GLY A 186 2.82 -24.14 -2.71
C GLY A 186 2.15 -23.79 -1.38
N LEU A 187 1.48 -22.65 -1.30
CA LEU A 187 0.70 -22.28 -0.11
C LEU A 187 -0.65 -23.01 -0.08
N SER A 188 -0.82 -23.93 0.88
CA SER A 188 -2.09 -24.62 1.11
C SER A 188 -2.61 -24.55 2.55
N SER A 189 -1.73 -24.30 3.53
CA SER A 189 -2.06 -24.34 4.97
C SER A 189 -2.81 -23.10 5.48
N VAL A 190 -2.64 -21.94 4.85
CA VAL A 190 -3.23 -20.68 5.29
C VAL A 190 -4.56 -20.42 4.58
N THR A 191 -5.59 -20.03 5.30
CA THR A 191 -6.88 -19.62 4.72
C THR A 191 -7.20 -18.21 5.24
N PRO A 192 -6.98 -17.14 4.45
CA PRO A 192 -7.25 -15.78 4.87
C PRO A 192 -8.76 -15.53 5.01
N THR A 193 -9.13 -14.40 5.61
CA THR A 193 -10.52 -13.95 5.66
C THR A 193 -11.09 -13.77 4.25
N GLY A 194 -12.40 -13.99 4.10
CA GLY A 194 -13.08 -13.85 2.80
C GLY A 194 -12.69 -14.93 1.78
N TRP A 195 -12.03 -16.02 2.19
CA TRP A 195 -11.69 -17.10 1.28
C TRP A 195 -12.94 -17.91 0.87
N ALA A 196 -13.50 -17.59 -0.31
CA ALA A 196 -14.61 -18.31 -0.91
C ALA A 196 -14.27 -18.68 -2.36
N GLN A 197 -13.33 -19.61 -2.49
CA GLN A 197 -12.74 -20.01 -3.77
C GLN A 197 -13.78 -20.61 -4.74
N LYS A 198 -13.69 -20.23 -6.01
CA LYS A 198 -14.55 -20.73 -7.08
C LYS A 198 -13.83 -20.73 -8.43
N LYS A 199 -14.29 -21.59 -9.34
CA LYS A 199 -13.77 -21.65 -10.70
C LYS A 199 -14.58 -20.83 -11.71
N TYR A 200 -13.87 -20.23 -12.67
CA TYR A 200 -14.41 -19.47 -13.79
C TYR A 200 -13.60 -19.72 -15.06
N ASP A 201 -14.29 -19.97 -16.18
CA ASP A 201 -13.64 -20.24 -17.46
C ASP A 201 -12.94 -19.00 -18.05
N SER A 202 -13.34 -17.80 -17.61
CA SER A 202 -12.72 -16.53 -18.00
C SER A 202 -11.34 -16.29 -17.36
N ILE A 203 -10.92 -17.14 -16.42
CA ILE A 203 -9.65 -17.03 -15.71
C ILE A 203 -8.71 -18.13 -16.20
N ASP A 204 -7.49 -17.75 -16.58
CA ASP A 204 -6.45 -18.61 -17.18
C ASP A 204 -6.19 -19.92 -16.41
N THR A 205 -6.09 -19.82 -15.08
CA THR A 205 -5.87 -20.95 -14.17
C THR A 205 -7.16 -21.63 -13.74
N GLY A 206 -8.30 -21.06 -14.11
CA GLY A 206 -9.63 -21.43 -13.68
C GLY A 206 -9.98 -20.96 -12.26
N TRP A 207 -9.05 -20.62 -11.37
CA TRP A 207 -9.35 -20.27 -9.98
C TRP A 207 -9.35 -18.76 -9.72
N LEU A 208 -10.35 -18.26 -8.99
CA LEU A 208 -10.52 -16.84 -8.73
C LEU A 208 -9.47 -16.27 -7.78
N TYR A 209 -9.27 -16.90 -6.62
CA TYR A 209 -8.50 -16.33 -5.53
C TYR A 209 -7.10 -16.91 -5.41
N ASN A 210 -6.15 -16.04 -5.13
CA ASN A 210 -4.80 -16.31 -4.69
C ASN A 210 -4.68 -16.02 -3.19
N ARG A 211 -3.72 -16.70 -2.55
CA ARG A 211 -3.19 -16.28 -1.25
C ARG A 211 -2.15 -15.20 -1.54
N SER A 212 -2.63 -13.97 -1.69
CA SER A 212 -1.79 -12.85 -2.07
C SER A 212 -0.97 -12.37 -0.88
N HIS A 213 0.35 -12.35 -1.07
CA HIS A 213 1.26 -11.75 -0.13
C HIS A 213 1.03 -10.22 -0.05
N LEU A 214 1.12 -9.63 1.14
CA LEU A 214 1.19 -8.17 1.24
C LEU A 214 2.56 -7.71 0.74
N ILE A 215 3.63 -8.27 1.31
CA ILE A 215 4.99 -8.12 0.81
C ILE A 215 5.39 -9.41 0.12
N GLY A 216 5.57 -9.36 -1.20
CA GLY A 216 5.85 -10.52 -2.04
C GLY A 216 7.07 -11.33 -1.59
N TYR A 217 6.97 -12.65 -1.72
CA TYR A 217 8.06 -13.59 -1.38
C TYR A 217 9.42 -13.21 -1.99
N GLN A 218 9.45 -12.67 -3.22
CA GLN A 218 10.70 -12.27 -3.86
C GLN A 218 11.44 -11.13 -3.14
N LEU A 219 10.75 -10.36 -2.28
CA LEU A 219 11.32 -9.23 -1.57
C LEU A 219 11.85 -9.60 -0.18
N THR A 220 11.33 -10.67 0.44
CA THR A 220 11.66 -11.01 1.84
C THR A 220 11.81 -12.49 2.16
N GLY A 221 11.55 -13.38 1.21
CA GLY A 221 11.53 -14.83 1.43
C GLY A 221 10.39 -15.34 2.31
N GLN A 222 9.45 -14.47 2.74
CA GLN A 222 8.36 -14.88 3.62
C GLN A 222 7.30 -15.71 2.89
N GLN A 223 7.19 -16.98 3.29
CA GLN A 223 6.37 -17.97 2.61
C GLN A 223 4.92 -17.99 3.12
N ASP A 224 4.65 -18.67 4.24
CA ASP A 224 3.30 -18.99 4.74
C ASP A 224 2.91 -18.20 5.99
N ASN A 225 3.45 -16.99 6.14
CA ASN A 225 3.11 -16.10 7.24
C ASN A 225 1.65 -15.62 7.15
N MET A 226 0.80 -16.07 8.08
CA MET A 226 -0.61 -15.68 8.14
C MET A 226 -0.83 -14.16 8.28
N LEU A 227 0.14 -13.41 8.81
CA LEU A 227 0.08 -11.96 8.91
C LEU A 227 0.40 -11.24 7.59
N ASN A 228 0.91 -11.98 6.59
CA ASN A 228 1.31 -11.48 5.28
C ASN A 228 0.41 -11.98 4.16
N LEU A 229 -0.65 -12.74 4.42
CA LEU A 229 -1.49 -13.37 3.38
C LEU A 229 -2.94 -12.89 3.43
N MET A 230 -3.42 -12.32 2.33
CA MET A 230 -4.81 -11.93 2.13
C MET A 230 -5.47 -12.70 0.98
N THR A 231 -6.80 -12.75 0.97
CA THR A 231 -7.55 -13.21 -0.20
C THR A 231 -7.51 -12.12 -1.27
N GLY A 232 -6.76 -12.36 -2.34
CA GLY A 232 -6.69 -11.48 -3.52
C GLY A 232 -7.18 -12.21 -4.76
N THR A 233 -7.84 -11.54 -5.69
CA THR A 233 -8.15 -12.17 -6.99
C THR A 233 -6.89 -12.41 -7.81
N ARG A 234 -6.98 -13.29 -8.81
CA ARG A 234 -5.91 -13.54 -9.77
C ARG A 234 -5.46 -12.25 -10.47
N TYR A 235 -6.41 -11.44 -10.96
CA TYR A 235 -6.12 -10.16 -11.61
C TYR A 235 -5.44 -9.17 -10.66
N PHE A 236 -5.98 -8.99 -9.45
CA PHE A 236 -5.36 -8.17 -8.41
C PHE A 236 -3.90 -8.59 -8.15
N ASN A 237 -3.66 -9.89 -8.01
CA ASN A 237 -2.33 -10.42 -7.68
C ASN A 237 -1.34 -10.24 -8.84
N VAL A 238 -1.74 -10.56 -10.08
CA VAL A 238 -0.83 -10.68 -11.22
C VAL A 238 -0.75 -9.38 -12.03
N GLU A 239 -1.88 -8.75 -12.32
CA GLU A 239 -1.92 -7.53 -13.13
C GLU A 239 -1.81 -6.27 -12.26
N GLY A 240 -2.26 -6.35 -11.01
CA GLY A 240 -2.26 -5.25 -10.05
C GLY A 240 -0.94 -5.10 -9.29
N MET A 241 -0.59 -6.09 -8.47
CA MET A 241 0.56 -6.01 -7.55
C MET A 241 1.91 -6.30 -8.20
N LEU A 242 2.00 -7.42 -8.94
CA LEU A 242 3.27 -7.97 -9.42
C LEU A 242 4.14 -6.97 -10.21
N PRO A 243 3.62 -6.06 -11.05
CA PRO A 243 4.45 -5.08 -11.73
C PRO A 243 5.21 -4.15 -10.77
N PHE A 244 4.57 -3.71 -9.67
CA PHE A 244 5.21 -2.86 -8.67
C PHE A 244 6.24 -3.63 -7.85
N GLU A 245 5.92 -4.88 -7.50
CA GLU A 245 6.86 -5.76 -6.79
C GLU A 245 8.11 -6.02 -7.61
N ASN A 246 7.96 -6.27 -8.92
CA ASN A 246 9.09 -6.47 -9.84
C ASN A 246 9.92 -5.20 -9.99
N TYR A 247 9.28 -4.02 -10.08
CA TYR A 247 10.01 -2.75 -10.15
C TYR A 247 10.89 -2.53 -8.90
N VAL A 248 10.35 -2.81 -7.72
CA VAL A 248 11.11 -2.73 -6.45
C VAL A 248 12.23 -3.77 -6.40
N ALA A 249 11.94 -5.02 -6.77
CA ALA A 249 12.93 -6.10 -6.75
C ALA A 249 14.12 -5.79 -7.67
N SER A 250 13.86 -5.46 -8.94
CA SER A 250 14.92 -5.11 -9.90
C SER A 250 15.73 -3.90 -9.46
N TYR A 251 15.08 -2.88 -8.90
CA TYR A 251 15.78 -1.72 -8.37
C TYR A 251 16.75 -2.07 -7.23
N ILE A 252 16.32 -2.92 -6.28
CA ILE A 252 17.18 -3.39 -5.18
C ILE A 252 18.34 -4.23 -5.72
N GLU A 253 18.08 -5.13 -6.67
CA GLU A 253 19.11 -5.98 -7.30
C GLU A 253 20.17 -5.14 -8.04
N ASP A 254 19.74 -4.08 -8.74
CA ASP A 254 20.64 -3.26 -9.56
C ASP A 254 21.46 -2.25 -8.74
N THR A 255 20.89 -1.74 -7.64
CA THR A 255 21.47 -0.61 -6.89
C THR A 255 21.99 -0.99 -5.51
N GLU A 256 21.52 -2.11 -4.95
CA GLU A 256 21.67 -2.49 -3.54
C GLU A 256 21.15 -1.42 -2.54
N HIS A 257 20.37 -0.45 -3.01
CA HIS A 257 19.79 0.61 -2.18
C HIS A 257 18.67 0.10 -1.29
N HIS A 258 18.39 0.84 -0.22
CA HIS A 258 17.29 0.57 0.68
C HIS A 258 15.99 1.13 0.12
N VAL A 259 14.94 0.31 0.11
CA VAL A 259 13.59 0.74 -0.26
C VAL A 259 12.67 0.65 0.96
N ARG A 260 12.20 1.82 1.43
CA ARG A 260 11.13 1.88 2.42
C ARG A 260 9.82 1.47 1.76
N TYR A 261 9.20 0.41 2.27
CA TYR A 261 8.04 -0.24 1.63
C TYR A 261 6.88 -0.44 2.60
N ARG A 262 5.65 -0.06 2.22
CA ARG A 262 4.45 -0.24 3.04
C ARG A 262 3.26 -0.68 2.20
N ILE A 263 2.55 -1.66 2.73
CA ILE A 263 1.35 -2.23 2.12
C ILE A 263 0.22 -2.14 3.14
N THR A 264 -0.84 -1.40 2.81
CA THR A 264 -1.98 -1.16 3.69
C THR A 264 -3.26 -1.73 3.07
N PRO A 265 -3.76 -2.87 3.55
CA PRO A 265 -5.06 -3.40 3.12
C PRO A 265 -6.20 -2.47 3.48
N LEU A 266 -7.15 -2.30 2.55
CA LEU A 266 -8.36 -1.53 2.79
C LEU A 266 -9.57 -2.46 2.95
N PHE A 267 -10.12 -2.52 4.16
CA PHE A 267 -11.41 -3.15 4.45
C PHE A 267 -12.43 -2.08 4.85
N ILE A 268 -13.68 -2.22 4.40
CA ILE A 268 -14.76 -1.29 4.80
C ILE A 268 -15.67 -1.98 5.81
N GLY A 269 -15.83 -1.37 6.99
CA GLY A 269 -16.65 -1.94 8.05
C GLY A 269 -16.19 -3.34 8.46
N ASP A 270 -17.12 -4.29 8.46
CA ASP A 270 -16.91 -5.70 8.83
C ASP A 270 -16.66 -6.62 7.61
N GLU A 271 -16.33 -6.06 6.45
CA GLU A 271 -15.98 -6.84 5.25
C GLU A 271 -14.81 -7.79 5.51
N LEU A 272 -14.95 -9.04 5.06
CA LEU A 272 -13.92 -10.07 5.21
C LEU A 272 -12.96 -10.15 4.01
N LEU A 273 -13.35 -9.60 2.86
CA LEU A 273 -12.50 -9.44 1.68
C LEU A 273 -12.13 -7.97 1.52
N ALA A 274 -10.84 -7.67 1.35
CA ALA A 274 -10.39 -6.29 1.19
C ALA A 274 -10.87 -5.71 -0.15
N ARG A 275 -11.13 -4.41 -0.18
CA ARG A 275 -11.40 -3.62 -1.39
C ARG A 275 -10.17 -3.48 -2.28
N GLY A 276 -8.99 -3.62 -1.71
CA GLY A 276 -7.71 -3.45 -2.37
C GLY A 276 -6.62 -3.20 -1.35
N ILE A 277 -5.47 -2.77 -1.83
CA ILE A 277 -4.34 -2.36 -0.99
C ILE A 277 -3.80 -1.02 -1.46
N PHE A 278 -3.27 -0.23 -0.54
CA PHE A 278 -2.34 0.84 -0.87
C PHE A 278 -0.93 0.27 -0.86
N MET A 279 -0.14 0.61 -1.88
CA MET A 279 1.27 0.26 -1.99
C MET A 279 2.09 1.54 -2.04
N GLU A 280 3.09 1.61 -1.16
CA GLU A 280 4.02 2.74 -1.05
C GLU A 280 5.45 2.22 -1.10
N ALA A 281 6.29 2.85 -1.94
CA ALA A 281 7.73 2.59 -1.99
C ALA A 281 8.50 3.90 -2.11
N TYR A 282 9.68 3.95 -1.49
CA TYR A 282 10.62 5.08 -1.56
C TYR A 282 12.06 4.59 -1.38
N SER A 283 12.93 4.83 -2.36
CA SER A 283 14.36 4.57 -2.24
C SER A 283 15.07 5.66 -1.43
N ILE A 284 15.94 5.25 -0.50
CA ILE A 284 16.48 6.18 0.51
C ILE A 284 17.72 6.93 0.01
N GLU A 285 18.70 6.22 -0.54
CA GLU A 285 20.03 6.74 -0.85
C GLU A 285 20.02 7.83 -1.93
N ASP A 286 19.12 7.69 -2.90
CA ASP A 286 18.97 8.60 -4.04
C ASP A 286 17.75 9.51 -3.93
N GLN A 287 17.14 9.58 -2.74
CA GLN A 287 16.05 10.49 -2.44
C GLN A 287 14.80 10.25 -3.30
N GLY A 288 14.46 8.98 -3.51
CA GLY A 288 13.22 8.57 -4.16
C GLY A 288 13.30 8.54 -5.68
N GLU A 289 14.45 8.19 -6.28
CA GLU A 289 14.47 7.87 -7.72
C GLU A 289 13.48 6.73 -8.03
N LEU A 290 13.38 5.74 -7.14
CA LEU A 290 12.21 4.87 -7.04
C LEU A 290 11.26 5.44 -5.99
N GLN A 291 10.09 5.89 -6.46
CA GLN A 291 8.96 6.17 -5.56
C GLN A 291 7.61 5.90 -6.23
N PHE A 292 6.66 5.42 -5.43
CA PHE A 292 5.26 5.38 -5.84
C PHE A 292 4.31 5.34 -4.66
N HIS A 293 3.09 5.79 -4.92
CA HIS A 293 1.95 5.58 -4.03
C HIS A 293 0.72 5.27 -4.88
N VAL A 294 0.26 4.03 -4.79
CA VAL A 294 -0.82 3.52 -5.64
C VAL A 294 -1.84 2.76 -4.80
N PHE A 295 -3.07 2.72 -5.30
CA PHE A 295 -4.11 1.82 -4.83
C PHE A 295 -4.34 0.72 -5.87
N VAL A 296 -4.22 -0.54 -5.45
CA VAL A 296 -4.51 -1.71 -6.28
C VAL A 296 -5.86 -2.29 -5.86
N PRO A 297 -6.92 -2.15 -6.66
CA PRO A 297 -8.25 -2.68 -6.34
C PRO A 297 -8.27 -4.21 -6.40
N ASN A 298 -8.88 -4.83 -5.39
CA ASN A 298 -9.13 -6.26 -5.39
C ASN A 298 -10.36 -6.58 -6.23
N ILE A 299 -10.15 -6.65 -7.55
CA ILE A 299 -11.20 -6.88 -8.56
C ILE A 299 -10.74 -7.94 -9.55
N GLN A 300 -11.71 -8.60 -10.19
CA GLN A 300 -11.46 -9.51 -11.30
C GLN A 300 -12.40 -9.11 -12.46
N PRO A 301 -11.86 -8.72 -13.63
CA PRO A 301 -12.70 -8.45 -14.80
C PRO A 301 -13.66 -9.61 -15.10
N GLY A 302 -14.93 -9.28 -15.32
CA GLY A 302 -15.99 -10.26 -15.58
C GLY A 302 -16.57 -10.95 -14.34
N ILE A 303 -16.11 -10.63 -13.13
CA ILE A 303 -16.55 -11.26 -11.88
C ILE A 303 -16.99 -10.19 -10.87
N ALA A 304 -18.22 -10.32 -10.37
CA ALA A 304 -18.72 -9.53 -9.25
C ALA A 304 -18.35 -10.20 -7.92
N LEU A 305 -17.81 -9.41 -6.99
CA LEU A 305 -17.38 -9.86 -5.68
C LEU A 305 -18.31 -9.32 -4.59
N ASN A 306 -18.65 -10.18 -3.63
CA ASN A 306 -19.26 -9.79 -2.37
C ASN A 306 -18.15 -9.60 -1.34
N TYR A 307 -17.79 -8.36 -1.07
CA TYR A 307 -16.70 -8.04 -0.14
C TYR A 307 -17.00 -8.41 1.32
N GLN A 308 -18.28 -8.54 1.68
CA GLN A 308 -18.67 -8.97 3.02
C GLN A 308 -18.17 -10.39 3.32
N THR A 309 -18.28 -11.30 2.35
CA THR A 309 -18.09 -12.73 2.56
C THR A 309 -17.02 -13.36 1.69
N GLY A 310 -16.57 -12.67 0.64
CA GLY A 310 -15.73 -13.22 -0.41
C GLY A 310 -16.47 -13.98 -1.51
N ALA A 311 -17.79 -14.17 -1.41
CA ALA A 311 -18.55 -14.88 -2.44
C ALA A 311 -18.47 -14.16 -3.80
N SER A 312 -18.56 -14.91 -4.90
CA SER A 312 -18.40 -14.36 -6.24
C SER A 312 -19.39 -14.94 -7.25
N LYS A 313 -19.67 -14.17 -8.31
CA LYS A 313 -20.44 -14.60 -9.48
C LYS A 313 -19.95 -13.92 -10.75
N GLU A 314 -20.18 -14.53 -11.91
CA GLU A 314 -19.96 -13.86 -13.19
C GLU A 314 -20.86 -12.62 -13.31
N THR A 315 -20.35 -11.60 -13.98
CA THR A 315 -21.14 -10.45 -14.41
C THR A 315 -21.83 -10.77 -15.74
N ASP A 316 -23.08 -10.36 -15.88
CA ASP A 316 -23.86 -10.49 -17.13
C ASP A 316 -23.31 -9.61 -18.26
#